data_AF-A0A2V9R893-F1
#
_entry.id   AF-A0A2V9R893-F1
#
_cell.length_a   1.000
_cell.length_b   1.000
_cell.length_c   1.000
_cell.angle_alpha   90.00
_cell.angle_beta   90.00
_cell.angle_gamma   90.00
#
_symmetry.space_group_name_H-M   'P 1'
#
loop_
_entity.id
_entity.type
_entity.pdbx_description
1 polymer ?
#
loop_
_entity_poly.entity_id
_entity_poly.type
_entity_poly.pdbx_seq_one_letter_code
_entity_poly.pdbx_strand_id
1 'polypeptide(L)'
;DYGVVSVVLELPFSGDWDTLIRLGSRWVWDVDFERYASRLAREKLSRAASALVKPYENWLSEDYFIFHVCQIAGNPSASELVASRGERIAQIVRGEIAQLSEGERQEILQSRISYYPSDLAVIGWNAAFLYDSESGAEAAIQLLEYANSQLLEFRHYDELLTRELAGVYASLDKGTGMLARWRMARDARKLHTVFLDVTELTEHADNAIKFLSDMFSARLYKLAAAKVGVPDYKDLVTQKLRTAEELYRFMVDQFNQSRAFVLELMVVIILIIELLFLFGGKSI
;
A
#
# COMPACT_ATOMS: atom_id res chain seq x y z
N ASP A 1 -0.57 3.89 14.27
CA ASP A 1 0.75 4.05 13.63
C ASP A 1 1.24 2.74 13.05
N TYR A 2 1.34 2.72 11.73
CA TYR A 2 2.02 1.67 10.97
C TYR A 2 3.54 1.88 11.08
N GLY A 3 4.31 0.80 11.14
CA GLY A 3 5.77 0.84 11.26
C GLY A 3 6.43 0.03 10.17
N VAL A 4 7.42 0.61 9.50
CA VAL A 4 8.22 -0.04 8.45
C VAL A 4 9.66 -0.18 8.93
N VAL A 5 10.28 -1.31 8.58
CA VAL A 5 11.72 -1.50 8.69
C VAL A 5 12.29 -1.57 7.29
N SER A 6 13.17 -0.62 6.98
CA SER A 6 13.95 -0.62 5.76
C SER A 6 15.33 -1.23 6.01
N VAL A 7 15.80 -2.04 5.06
CA VAL A 7 17.14 -2.61 5.06
C VAL A 7 17.80 -2.19 3.75
N VAL A 8 18.76 -1.28 3.84
CA VAL A 8 19.51 -0.80 2.68
C VAL A 8 20.78 -1.65 2.52
N LEU A 9 20.96 -2.21 1.33
CA LEU A 9 22.16 -2.95 0.94
C LEU A 9 22.89 -2.16 -0.15
N GLU A 10 24.04 -1.61 0.18
CA GLU A 10 24.87 -0.85 -0.76
C GLU A 10 25.96 -1.74 -1.33
N LEU A 11 25.97 -1.85 -2.66
CA LEU A 11 26.93 -2.67 -3.40
C LEU A 11 27.68 -1.75 -4.38
N PRO A 12 28.92 -1.37 -4.10
CA PRO A 12 29.69 -0.54 -5.01
C PRO A 12 29.99 -1.32 -6.29
N PHE A 13 29.84 -0.66 -7.44
CA PHE A 13 30.16 -1.22 -8.74
C PHE A 13 30.97 -0.23 -9.58
N SER A 14 31.72 -0.77 -10.53
CA SER A 14 32.45 -0.01 -11.55
C SER A 14 32.48 -0.82 -12.83
N GLY A 15 32.25 -0.19 -13.98
CA GLY A 15 32.31 -0.89 -15.26
C GLY A 15 31.68 -0.11 -16.40
N ASP A 16 31.49 -0.81 -17.51
CA ASP A 16 30.75 -0.31 -18.65
C ASP A 16 29.24 -0.52 -18.49
N TRP A 17 28.47 0.07 -19.40
CA TRP A 17 27.03 -0.09 -19.44
C TRP A 17 26.57 -1.55 -19.57
N ASP A 18 27.34 -2.39 -20.28
CA ASP A 18 26.97 -3.79 -20.47
C ASP A 18 27.08 -4.56 -19.13
N THR A 19 28.02 -4.13 -18.27
CA THR A 19 28.11 -4.59 -16.88
C THR A 19 26.88 -4.17 -16.08
N LEU A 20 26.46 -2.90 -16.17
CA LEU A 20 25.25 -2.42 -15.47
C LEU A 20 23.99 -3.16 -15.93
N ILE A 21 23.83 -3.40 -17.23
CA ILE A 21 22.69 -4.17 -17.77
C ILE A 21 22.67 -5.59 -17.20
N ARG A 22 23.84 -6.27 -17.16
CA ARG A 22 23.94 -7.62 -16.57
C ARG A 22 23.62 -7.63 -15.08
N LEU A 23 24.04 -6.60 -14.34
CA LEU A 23 23.70 -6.46 -12.92
C LEU A 23 22.20 -6.23 -12.75
N GLY A 24 21.60 -5.32 -13.53
CA GLY A 24 20.17 -5.07 -13.58
C GLY A 24 19.36 -6.33 -13.82
N SER A 25 19.68 -7.07 -14.89
CA SER A 25 18.97 -8.29 -15.23
C SER A 25 19.10 -9.41 -14.20
N ARG A 26 20.25 -9.44 -13.51
CA ARG A 26 20.48 -10.46 -12.48
C ARG A 26 19.72 -10.12 -11.22
N TRP A 27 19.81 -8.88 -10.75
CA TRP A 27 19.38 -8.50 -9.41
C TRP A 27 17.90 -8.14 -9.32
N VAL A 28 17.33 -7.46 -10.32
CA VAL A 28 15.93 -6.98 -10.29
C VAL A 28 14.92 -8.13 -10.13
N TRP A 29 15.31 -9.36 -10.44
CA TRP A 29 14.47 -10.56 -10.31
C TRP A 29 15.04 -11.58 -9.31
N ASP A 30 16.06 -11.22 -8.53
CA ASP A 30 16.73 -12.11 -7.59
C ASP A 30 16.07 -12.11 -6.21
N VAL A 31 15.53 -13.25 -5.81
CA VAL A 31 14.85 -13.45 -4.52
C VAL A 31 15.81 -13.63 -3.33
N ASP A 32 17.13 -13.76 -3.58
CA ASP A 32 18.10 -14.00 -2.51
C ASP A 32 18.30 -12.76 -1.62
N PHE A 33 18.21 -11.55 -2.19
CA PHE A 33 18.33 -10.29 -1.43
C PHE A 33 17.18 -10.12 -0.44
N GLU A 34 15.94 -10.35 -0.90
CA GLU A 34 14.75 -10.28 -0.06
C GLU A 34 14.86 -11.22 1.14
N ARG A 35 15.27 -12.48 0.90
CA ARG A 35 15.45 -13.48 1.96
C ARG A 35 16.53 -13.07 2.96
N TYR A 36 17.66 -12.56 2.47
CA TYR A 36 18.76 -12.10 3.32
C TYR A 36 18.34 -10.89 4.16
N ALA A 37 17.72 -9.88 3.55
CA ALA A 37 17.23 -8.68 4.21
C ALA A 37 16.16 -9.00 5.25
N SER A 38 15.20 -9.87 4.92
CA SER A 38 14.16 -10.33 5.86
C SER A 38 14.74 -11.01 7.10
N ARG A 39 15.75 -11.87 6.90
CA ARG A 39 16.44 -12.52 8.02
C ARG A 39 17.17 -11.51 8.90
N LEU A 40 17.89 -10.57 8.29
CA LEU A 40 18.61 -9.51 9.00
C LEU A 40 17.66 -8.63 9.80
N ALA A 41 16.56 -8.19 9.19
CA ALA A 41 15.53 -7.38 9.85
C ALA A 41 14.91 -8.12 11.06
N ARG A 42 14.55 -9.40 10.90
CA ARG A 42 14.04 -10.24 12.00
C ARG A 42 15.04 -10.38 13.15
N GLU A 43 16.32 -10.62 12.83
CA GLU A 43 17.36 -10.73 13.85
C GLU A 43 17.51 -9.43 14.64
N LYS A 44 17.56 -8.27 13.96
CA LYS A 44 17.70 -6.97 14.62
C LYS A 44 16.46 -6.61 15.44
N LEU A 45 15.26 -6.85 14.90
CA LEU A 45 14.01 -6.56 15.60
C LEU A 45 13.77 -7.47 16.81
N SER A 46 14.26 -8.71 16.79
CA SER A 46 14.17 -9.60 17.96
C SER A 46 14.86 -8.99 19.20
N ARG A 47 15.91 -8.20 19.01
CA ARG A 47 16.64 -7.50 20.08
C ARG A 47 15.88 -6.27 20.60
N ALA A 48 14.97 -5.73 19.79
CA ALA A 48 14.14 -4.58 20.12
C ALA A 48 12.69 -4.97 20.45
N ALA A 49 12.40 -6.26 20.65
CA ALA A 49 11.04 -6.78 20.79
C ALA A 49 10.21 -6.09 21.88
N SER A 50 10.85 -5.67 22.98
CA SER A 50 10.17 -4.96 24.08
C SER A 50 9.68 -3.56 23.72
N ALA A 51 10.20 -2.96 22.64
CA ALA A 51 9.80 -1.65 22.14
C ALA A 51 8.74 -1.75 21.03
N LEU A 52 8.48 -2.96 20.50
CA LEU A 52 7.53 -3.16 19.42
C LEU A 52 6.10 -3.25 19.98
N VAL A 53 5.22 -2.41 19.46
CA VAL A 53 3.79 -2.41 19.79
C VAL A 53 3.05 -3.18 18.71
N LYS A 54 2.38 -4.27 19.09
CA LYS A 54 1.61 -5.15 18.18
C LYS A 54 2.43 -5.61 16.95
N PRO A 55 3.57 -6.31 17.14
CA PRO A 55 4.36 -6.81 16.03
C PRO A 55 3.55 -7.79 15.16
N TYR A 56 3.66 -7.65 13.84
CA TYR A 56 3.03 -8.58 12.91
C TYR A 56 3.77 -9.92 12.85
N GLU A 57 3.02 -11.03 12.82
CA GLU A 57 3.59 -12.38 12.72
C GLU A 57 4.11 -12.66 11.29
N ASN A 58 3.27 -12.38 10.29
CA ASN A 58 3.60 -12.47 8.87
C ASN A 58 3.99 -11.08 8.37
N TRP A 59 5.11 -11.01 7.66
CA TRP A 59 5.64 -9.76 7.14
C TRP A 59 5.44 -9.74 5.63
N LEU A 60 5.02 -8.59 5.13
CA LEU A 60 5.12 -8.26 3.72
C LEU A 60 6.47 -7.61 3.47
N SER A 61 6.97 -7.76 2.25
CA SER A 61 8.24 -7.23 1.78
C SER A 61 8.04 -6.65 0.40
N GLU A 62 8.65 -5.49 0.16
CA GLU A 62 8.88 -4.94 -1.17
C GLU A 62 10.38 -4.73 -1.33
N ASP A 63 10.92 -5.17 -2.47
CA ASP A 63 12.28 -4.87 -2.89
C ASP A 63 12.28 -3.79 -3.99
N TYR A 64 13.27 -2.91 -3.94
CA TYR A 64 13.42 -1.85 -4.93
C TYR A 64 14.90 -1.59 -5.17
N PHE A 65 15.32 -1.63 -6.44
CA PHE A 65 16.72 -1.49 -6.82
C PHE A 65 17.03 -0.06 -7.29
N ILE A 66 18.10 0.53 -6.78
CA ILE A 66 18.54 1.85 -7.21
C ILE A 66 19.93 1.72 -7.84
N PHE A 67 20.00 1.90 -9.16
CA PHE A 67 21.25 1.98 -9.91
C PHE A 67 21.73 3.42 -9.89
N HIS A 68 22.48 3.78 -8.84
CA HIS A 68 23.05 5.10 -8.68
C HIS A 68 24.46 5.16 -9.29
N VAL A 69 24.61 6.02 -10.30
CA VAL A 69 25.84 6.23 -11.06
C VAL A 69 26.36 7.63 -10.75
N CYS A 70 27.42 7.72 -9.95
CA CYS A 70 28.00 9.01 -9.57
C CYS A 70 28.78 9.71 -10.70
N GLN A 71 29.36 8.92 -11.61
CA GLN A 71 30.26 9.42 -12.64
C GLN A 71 30.08 8.64 -13.94
N ILE A 72 29.98 9.37 -15.05
CA ILE A 72 29.95 8.82 -16.39
C ILE A 72 31.03 9.54 -17.20
N ALA A 73 31.82 8.78 -17.97
CA ALA A 73 32.86 9.35 -18.81
C ALA A 73 32.30 10.45 -19.73
N GLY A 74 32.92 11.64 -19.68
CA GLY A 74 32.49 12.81 -20.44
C GLY A 74 31.46 13.70 -19.72
N ASN A 75 30.98 13.32 -18.54
CA ASN A 75 30.00 14.07 -17.74
C ASN A 75 28.81 14.59 -18.58
N PRO A 76 28.11 13.70 -19.32
CA PRO A 76 27.04 14.11 -20.20
C PRO A 76 25.93 14.80 -19.42
N SER A 77 25.26 15.74 -20.06
CA SER A 77 23.98 16.25 -19.55
C SER A 77 22.91 15.15 -19.59
N ALA A 78 21.87 15.31 -18.78
CA ALA A 78 20.69 14.45 -18.75
C ALA A 78 20.09 14.23 -20.15
N SER A 79 19.98 15.31 -20.94
CA SER A 79 19.48 15.25 -22.31
C SER A 79 20.38 14.45 -23.24
N GLU A 80 21.69 14.64 -23.16
CA GLU A 80 22.67 13.90 -23.99
C GLU A 80 22.71 12.43 -23.58
N LEU A 81 22.64 12.17 -22.28
CA LEU A 81 22.64 10.83 -21.72
C LEU A 81 21.41 10.04 -22.18
N VAL A 82 20.22 10.64 -22.10
CA VAL A 82 19.00 9.98 -22.58
C VAL A 82 19.01 9.80 -24.10
N ALA A 83 19.50 10.77 -24.87
CA ALA A 83 19.58 10.65 -26.32
C ALA A 83 20.54 9.54 -26.77
N SER A 84 21.70 9.41 -26.10
CA SER A 84 22.74 8.46 -26.49
C SER A 84 22.60 7.08 -25.84
N ARG A 85 22.05 6.99 -24.63
CA ARG A 85 22.00 5.78 -23.80
C ARG A 85 20.60 5.44 -23.25
N GLY A 86 19.55 6.12 -23.69
CA GLY A 86 18.19 5.88 -23.20
C GLY A 86 17.71 4.43 -23.33
N GLU A 87 18.13 3.73 -24.38
CA GLU A 87 17.85 2.28 -24.53
C GLU A 87 18.50 1.45 -23.43
N ARG A 88 19.78 1.72 -23.11
CA ARG A 88 20.52 1.01 -22.06
C ARG A 88 19.97 1.32 -20.67
N ILE A 89 19.59 2.57 -20.43
CA ILE A 89 18.93 2.99 -19.18
C ILE A 89 17.61 2.23 -19.01
N ALA A 90 16.80 2.14 -20.08
CA ALA A 90 15.54 1.41 -20.03
C ALA A 90 15.75 -0.09 -19.73
N GLN A 91 16.76 -0.71 -20.33
CA GLN A 91 17.15 -2.10 -20.03
C GLN A 91 17.56 -2.30 -18.57
N ILE A 92 18.36 -1.40 -18.00
CA ILE A 92 18.77 -1.45 -16.59
C ILE A 92 17.55 -1.34 -15.68
N VAL A 93 16.69 -0.34 -15.92
CA VAL A 93 15.50 -0.07 -15.11
C VAL A 93 14.48 -1.20 -15.18
N ARG A 94 14.34 -1.86 -16.35
CA ARG A 94 13.43 -3.01 -16.50
C ARG A 94 14.06 -4.33 -16.02
N GLY A 95 15.38 -4.38 -15.87
CA GLY A 95 16.09 -5.61 -15.53
C GLY A 95 16.14 -6.60 -16.70
N GLU A 96 16.34 -6.12 -17.92
CA GLU A 96 16.32 -6.93 -19.15
C GLU A 96 17.61 -6.81 -19.94
N ILE A 97 18.13 -7.95 -20.43
CA ILE A 97 19.31 -7.98 -21.32
C ILE A 97 18.88 -7.76 -22.77
N ALA A 98 17.70 -8.27 -23.12
CA ALA A 98 17.18 -8.16 -24.47
C ALA A 98 16.86 -6.70 -24.82
N GLN A 99 16.95 -6.39 -26.10
CA GLN A 99 16.55 -5.08 -26.59
C GLN A 99 15.04 -4.89 -26.40
N LEU A 100 14.66 -3.79 -25.75
CA LEU A 100 13.26 -3.44 -25.52
C LEU A 100 12.64 -2.86 -26.80
N SER A 101 11.34 -3.08 -26.98
CA SER A 101 10.59 -2.44 -28.04
C SER A 101 10.61 -0.92 -27.90
N GLU A 102 10.35 -0.19 -28.99
CA GLU A 102 10.35 1.28 -28.93
C GLU A 102 9.29 1.82 -27.95
N GLY A 103 8.08 1.25 -27.95
CA GLY A 103 7.01 1.67 -27.05
C GLY A 103 7.39 1.44 -25.57
N GLU A 104 8.01 0.31 -25.28
CA GLU A 104 8.48 -0.03 -23.94
C GLU A 104 9.57 0.94 -23.46
N ARG A 105 10.54 1.22 -24.33
CA ARG A 105 11.59 2.21 -24.05
C ARG A 105 10.99 3.59 -23.80
N GLN A 106 10.00 4.01 -24.58
CA GLN A 106 9.36 5.31 -24.41
C GLN A 106 8.56 5.38 -23.09
N GLU A 107 7.85 4.32 -22.71
CA GLU A 107 7.12 4.24 -21.43
C GLU A 107 8.06 4.45 -20.23
N ILE A 108 9.21 3.77 -20.23
CA ILE A 108 10.21 3.89 -19.16
C ILE A 108 10.85 5.28 -19.17
N LEU A 109 11.21 5.81 -20.34
CA LEU A 109 11.86 7.13 -20.43
C LEU A 109 10.90 8.30 -20.21
N GLN A 110 9.58 8.08 -20.23
CA GLN A 110 8.59 9.10 -19.83
C GLN A 110 8.63 9.39 -18.33
N SER A 111 9.05 8.43 -17.51
CA SER A 111 9.32 8.64 -16.07
C SER A 111 10.73 9.13 -15.78
N ARG A 112 11.26 9.97 -16.67
CA ARG A 112 12.49 10.71 -16.41
C ARG A 112 12.22 12.06 -15.76
N ILE A 113 13.06 12.46 -14.83
CA ILE A 113 13.02 13.77 -14.19
C ILE A 113 14.44 14.23 -13.86
N SER A 114 14.69 15.52 -13.99
CA SER A 114 15.97 16.19 -13.72
C SER A 114 15.70 17.55 -13.08
N TYR A 115 16.52 17.94 -12.11
CA TYR A 115 16.52 19.28 -11.52
C TYR A 115 17.57 20.15 -12.22
N TYR A 116 18.79 19.61 -12.36
CA TYR A 116 19.90 20.22 -13.08
C TYR A 116 20.13 19.56 -14.45
N PRO A 117 20.82 20.24 -15.39
CA PRO A 117 21.21 19.61 -16.64
C PRO A 117 22.13 18.39 -16.45
N SER A 118 22.78 18.25 -15.31
CA SER A 118 23.74 17.18 -14.99
C SER A 118 23.18 16.08 -14.11
N ASP A 119 21.89 16.11 -13.75
CA ASP A 119 21.24 15.04 -12.99
C ASP A 119 20.14 14.34 -13.80
N LEU A 120 19.89 13.08 -13.50
CA LEU A 120 18.84 12.32 -14.14
C LEU A 120 18.34 11.22 -13.23
N ALA A 121 17.04 11.20 -12.97
CA ALA A 121 16.35 10.06 -12.40
C ALA A 121 15.41 9.47 -13.46
N VAL A 122 15.50 8.16 -13.70
CA VAL A 122 14.54 7.39 -14.48
C VAL A 122 13.95 6.32 -13.58
N ILE A 123 12.66 6.45 -13.29
CA ILE A 123 11.98 5.62 -12.29
C ILE A 123 11.14 4.57 -13.00
N GLY A 124 11.37 3.31 -12.65
CA GLY A 124 10.54 2.17 -13.02
C GLY A 124 9.79 1.58 -11.83
N TRP A 125 9.09 0.48 -12.11
CA TRP A 125 8.25 -0.21 -11.15
C TRP A 125 9.06 -0.94 -10.05
N ASN A 126 10.12 -1.66 -10.42
CA ASN A 126 10.99 -2.41 -9.48
C ASN A 126 12.39 -1.79 -9.31
N ALA A 127 12.76 -0.83 -10.15
CA ALA A 127 14.08 -0.22 -10.11
C ALA A 127 14.08 1.22 -10.59
N ALA A 128 15.09 1.97 -10.20
CA ALA A 128 15.38 3.30 -10.69
C ALA A 128 16.84 3.41 -11.15
N PHE A 129 17.07 4.24 -12.17
CA PHE A 129 18.41 4.69 -12.56
C PHE A 129 18.59 6.14 -12.10
N LEU A 130 19.63 6.40 -11.31
CA LEU A 130 19.99 7.72 -10.84
C LEU A 130 21.38 8.08 -11.37
N TYR A 131 21.51 9.24 -12.00
CA TYR A 131 22.79 9.85 -12.34
C TYR A 131 22.85 11.20 -11.64
N ASP A 132 23.66 11.26 -10.58
CA ASP A 132 23.92 12.47 -9.78
C ASP A 132 25.12 12.18 -8.87
N SER A 133 25.73 13.21 -8.31
CA SER A 133 26.65 13.13 -7.17
C SER A 133 26.05 12.36 -5.99
N GLU A 134 26.92 11.86 -5.11
CA GLU A 134 26.53 11.14 -3.90
C GLU A 134 25.60 11.95 -2.99
N SER A 135 25.92 13.22 -2.75
CA SER A 135 25.08 14.12 -1.97
C SER A 135 23.78 14.53 -2.69
N GLY A 136 23.79 14.59 -4.03
CA GLY A 136 22.60 14.99 -4.80
C GLY A 136 21.54 13.90 -4.87
N ALA A 137 21.97 12.65 -4.99
CA ALA A 137 21.06 11.50 -5.07
C ALA A 137 20.42 11.12 -3.72
N GLU A 138 20.97 11.55 -2.58
CA GLU A 138 20.50 11.14 -1.25
C GLU A 138 19.00 11.43 -1.05
N ALA A 139 18.56 12.65 -1.38
CA ALA A 139 17.15 13.01 -1.28
C ALA A 139 16.26 12.17 -2.22
N ALA A 140 16.74 11.88 -3.44
CA ALA A 140 16.01 11.05 -4.38
C ALA A 140 15.87 9.60 -3.89
N ILE A 141 16.94 9.04 -3.31
CA ILE A 141 16.95 7.70 -2.72
C ILE A 141 15.96 7.61 -1.57
N GLN A 142 15.99 8.57 -0.64
CA GLN A 142 15.04 8.62 0.48
C GLN A 142 13.58 8.72 0.03
N LEU A 143 13.30 9.47 -1.04
CA LEU A 143 11.95 9.57 -1.59
C LEU A 143 11.48 8.28 -2.29
N LEU A 144 12.38 7.55 -2.94
CA LEU A 144 12.08 6.23 -3.50
C LEU A 144 11.82 5.21 -2.39
N GLU A 145 12.65 5.21 -1.34
CA GLU A 145 12.45 4.37 -0.14
C GLU A 145 11.11 4.68 0.54
N TYR A 146 10.77 5.97 0.67
CA TYR A 146 9.49 6.39 1.23
C TYR A 146 8.31 5.96 0.36
N ALA A 147 8.39 6.13 -0.96
CA ALA A 147 7.35 5.67 -1.88
C ALA A 147 7.14 4.14 -1.79
N ASN A 148 8.22 3.37 -1.69
CA ASN A 148 8.14 1.93 -1.53
C ASN A 148 7.55 1.52 -0.15
N SER A 149 7.89 2.27 0.91
CA SER A 149 7.30 2.09 2.24
C SER A 149 5.79 2.34 2.26
N GLN A 150 5.33 3.35 1.52
CA GLN A 150 3.90 3.64 1.33
C GLN A 150 3.19 2.55 0.54
N LEU A 151 3.83 1.99 -0.50
CA LEU A 151 3.29 0.85 -1.24
C LEU A 151 3.05 -0.34 -0.30
N LEU A 152 4.07 -0.69 0.50
CA LEU A 152 4.00 -1.77 1.48
C LEU A 152 2.86 -1.56 2.49
N GLU A 153 2.68 -0.32 2.95
CA GLU A 153 1.58 0.07 3.84
C GLU A 153 0.19 -0.18 3.22
N PHE A 154 -0.04 0.31 2.00
CA PHE A 154 -1.34 0.10 1.33
C PHE A 154 -1.58 -1.37 1.01
N ARG A 155 -0.55 -2.13 0.63
CA ARG A 155 -0.65 -3.60 0.45
C ARG A 155 -1.04 -4.31 1.73
N HIS A 156 -0.44 -3.92 2.86
CA HIS A 156 -0.83 -4.46 4.16
C HIS A 156 -2.31 -4.21 4.48
N TYR A 157 -2.77 -2.97 4.27
CA TYR A 157 -4.19 -2.63 4.50
C TYR A 157 -5.13 -3.36 3.54
N ASP A 158 -4.72 -3.56 2.29
CA ASP A 158 -5.49 -4.34 1.33
C ASP A 158 -5.71 -5.78 1.81
N GLU A 159 -4.66 -6.46 2.27
CA GLU A 159 -4.74 -7.81 2.82
C GLU A 159 -5.55 -7.88 4.12
N LEU A 160 -5.34 -6.92 5.02
CA LEU A 160 -6.07 -6.82 6.28
C LEU A 160 -7.58 -6.67 6.01
N LEU A 161 -7.97 -5.72 5.16
CA LEU A 161 -9.38 -5.48 4.83
C LEU A 161 -10.00 -6.67 4.12
N THR A 162 -9.27 -7.33 3.22
CA THR A 162 -9.74 -8.54 2.54
C THR A 162 -10.08 -9.64 3.55
N ARG A 163 -9.20 -9.87 4.53
CA ARG A 163 -9.40 -10.87 5.57
C ARG A 163 -10.58 -10.53 6.49
N GLU A 164 -10.67 -9.28 6.94
CA GLU A 164 -11.76 -8.84 7.81
C GLU A 164 -13.13 -8.90 7.09
N LEU A 165 -13.19 -8.44 5.83
CA LEU A 165 -14.40 -8.54 5.00
C LEU A 165 -14.85 -9.99 4.81
N ALA A 166 -13.93 -10.90 4.49
CA ALA A 166 -14.26 -12.33 4.37
C ALA A 166 -14.85 -12.91 5.68
N GLY A 167 -14.34 -12.48 6.84
CA GLY A 167 -14.86 -12.84 8.15
C GLY A 167 -16.28 -12.33 8.41
N VAL A 168 -16.60 -11.12 7.95
CA VAL A 168 -17.96 -10.55 8.05
C VAL A 168 -18.93 -11.30 7.14
N TYR A 169 -18.58 -11.56 5.87
CA TYR A 169 -19.41 -12.34 4.96
C TYR A 169 -19.69 -13.75 5.49
N ALA A 170 -18.67 -14.45 5.97
CA ALA A 170 -18.84 -15.79 6.56
C ALA A 170 -19.71 -15.79 7.84
N SER A 171 -19.76 -14.66 8.56
CA SER A 171 -20.61 -14.50 9.74
C SER A 171 -22.06 -14.18 9.37
N LEU A 172 -22.29 -13.47 8.26
CA LEU A 172 -23.62 -13.23 7.70
C LEU A 172 -24.26 -14.51 7.17
N ASP A 173 -23.46 -15.36 6.52
CA ASP A 173 -23.92 -16.61 5.91
C ASP A 173 -24.32 -17.69 6.97
N LYS A 174 -23.82 -17.56 8.21
CA LYS A 174 -24.09 -18.50 9.32
C LYS A 174 -25.35 -18.21 10.15
N GLY A 175 -26.19 -17.26 9.73
CA GLY A 175 -27.58 -17.16 10.18
C GLY A 175 -27.89 -16.18 11.33
N THR A 176 -29.14 -15.71 11.31
CA THR A 176 -29.73 -14.57 12.03
C THR A 176 -30.19 -14.90 13.48
N GLY A 177 -29.35 -15.58 14.26
CA GLY A 177 -29.65 -15.91 15.67
C GLY A 177 -29.51 -14.72 16.66
N MET A 178 -30.24 -14.77 17.79
CA MET A 178 -30.15 -13.78 18.89
C MET A 178 -28.72 -13.64 19.48
N LEU A 179 -27.92 -14.71 19.42
CA LEU A 179 -26.50 -14.73 19.80
C LEU A 179 -25.57 -14.09 18.76
N ALA A 180 -25.89 -14.22 17.46
CA ALA A 180 -25.15 -13.53 16.38
C ALA A 180 -25.30 -12.00 16.51
N ARG A 181 -26.49 -11.55 16.90
CA ARG A 181 -26.84 -10.13 17.19
C ARG A 181 -25.98 -9.48 18.28
N TRP A 182 -25.60 -10.21 19.33
CA TRP A 182 -24.72 -9.69 20.39
C TRP A 182 -23.23 -9.66 19.96
N ARG A 183 -22.82 -10.56 19.06
CA ARG A 183 -21.46 -10.62 18.51
C ARG A 183 -21.21 -9.49 17.50
N MET A 184 -22.21 -9.17 16.67
CA MET A 184 -22.21 -8.04 15.72
C MET A 184 -21.92 -6.69 16.39
N ALA A 185 -22.44 -6.47 17.60
CA ALA A 185 -22.20 -5.24 18.38
C ALA A 185 -20.74 -5.11 18.89
N ARG A 186 -19.95 -6.19 18.85
CA ARG A 186 -18.52 -6.18 19.20
C ARG A 186 -17.64 -5.99 17.97
N ASP A 187 -18.04 -6.59 16.84
CA ASP A 187 -17.37 -6.45 15.54
C ASP A 187 -17.52 -5.03 14.98
N ALA A 188 -18.69 -4.40 15.19
CA ALA A 188 -18.95 -2.98 14.93
C ALA A 188 -17.94 -2.02 15.58
N ARG A 189 -17.53 -2.32 16.82
CA ARG A 189 -16.58 -1.49 17.59
C ARG A 189 -15.14 -1.67 17.10
N LYS A 190 -14.79 -2.86 16.60
CA LYS A 190 -13.47 -3.13 15.99
C LYS A 190 -13.32 -2.41 14.65
N LEU A 191 -14.36 -2.43 13.81
CA LEU A 191 -14.40 -1.69 12.55
C LEU A 191 -14.31 -0.18 12.79
N HIS A 192 -15.01 0.38 13.79
CA HIS A 192 -14.92 1.81 14.10
C HIS A 192 -13.51 2.28 14.51
N THR A 193 -12.73 1.44 15.19
CA THR A 193 -11.32 1.73 15.50
C THR A 193 -10.44 1.70 14.25
N VAL A 194 -10.66 0.77 13.33
CA VAL A 194 -9.97 0.74 12.03
C VAL A 194 -10.38 1.94 11.15
N PHE A 195 -11.64 2.38 11.23
CA PHE A 195 -12.15 3.56 10.53
C PHE A 195 -11.46 4.86 10.99
N LEU A 196 -11.21 5.01 12.30
CA LEU A 196 -10.50 6.17 12.84
C LEU A 196 -9.02 6.16 12.43
N ASP A 197 -8.36 5.00 12.52
CA ASP A 197 -6.95 4.85 12.12
C ASP A 197 -6.74 5.14 10.62
N VAL A 198 -7.69 4.80 9.74
CA VAL A 198 -7.55 4.99 8.29
C VAL A 198 -7.97 6.40 7.81
N THR A 199 -8.93 7.04 8.50
CA THR A 199 -9.32 8.43 8.19
C THR A 199 -8.20 9.40 8.56
N GLU A 200 -7.51 9.17 9.67
CA GLU A 200 -6.30 9.91 10.07
C GLU A 200 -5.12 9.68 9.09
N LEU A 201 -5.03 8.49 8.51
CA LEU A 201 -3.98 8.12 7.54
C LEU A 201 -4.13 8.80 6.18
N THR A 202 -5.37 9.01 5.73
CA THR A 202 -5.63 9.72 4.47
C THR A 202 -5.23 11.21 4.58
N GLU A 203 -5.36 11.81 5.77
CA GLU A 203 -4.83 13.15 6.07
C GLU A 203 -3.29 13.16 6.19
N HIS A 204 -2.67 12.07 6.65
CA HIS A 204 -1.22 11.95 6.75
C HIS A 204 -0.52 11.76 5.39
N ALA A 205 -1.13 11.03 4.46
CA ALA A 205 -0.62 10.91 3.08
C ALA A 205 -0.60 12.26 2.35
N ASP A 206 -1.58 13.13 2.61
CA ASP A 206 -1.60 14.50 2.10
C ASP A 206 -0.64 15.43 2.89
N ASN A 207 -0.40 15.18 4.18
CA ASN A 207 0.59 15.93 4.98
C ASN A 207 2.05 15.55 4.68
N ALA A 208 2.35 14.34 4.19
CA ALA A 208 3.71 13.98 3.76
C ALA A 208 4.22 14.88 2.63
N ILE A 209 3.31 15.42 1.82
CA ILE A 209 3.62 16.41 0.77
C ILE A 209 4.13 17.74 1.39
N LYS A 210 3.75 18.09 2.63
CA LYS A 210 4.32 19.25 3.35
C LYS A 210 5.75 19.02 3.83
N PHE A 211 6.22 17.77 3.91
CA PHE A 211 7.59 17.43 4.29
C PHE A 211 8.56 17.50 3.11
N LEU A 212 8.05 17.67 1.88
CA LEU A 212 8.85 17.82 0.69
C LEU A 212 9.35 19.27 0.64
N SER A 213 10.62 19.44 1.01
CA SER A 213 11.32 20.72 1.21
C SER A 213 11.28 21.67 0.00
N ASP A 214 10.96 21.16 -1.19
CA ASP A 214 10.83 21.95 -2.42
C ASP A 214 9.87 21.30 -3.45
N MET A 215 9.52 22.09 -4.47
CA MET A 215 8.62 21.66 -5.56
C MET A 215 9.18 20.50 -6.38
N PHE A 216 10.50 20.33 -6.45
CA PHE A 216 11.11 19.23 -7.22
C PHE A 216 10.93 17.90 -6.51
N SER A 217 11.22 17.86 -5.22
CA SER A 217 11.00 16.71 -4.34
C SER A 217 9.54 16.26 -4.38
N ALA A 218 8.59 17.21 -4.41
CA ALA A 218 7.17 16.91 -4.61
C ALA A 218 6.87 16.22 -5.95
N ARG A 219 7.48 16.69 -7.05
CA ARG A 219 7.31 16.09 -8.37
C ARG A 219 7.99 14.72 -8.47
N LEU A 220 9.17 14.57 -7.90
CA LEU A 220 9.93 13.33 -7.86
C LEU A 220 9.18 12.26 -7.07
N TYR A 221 8.70 12.59 -5.87
CA TYR A 221 7.87 11.70 -5.06
C TYR A 221 6.60 11.29 -5.80
N LYS A 222 5.87 12.25 -6.40
CA LYS A 222 4.64 11.93 -7.14
C LYS A 222 4.91 10.98 -8.30
N LEU A 223 6.03 11.17 -9.01
CA LEU A 223 6.46 10.28 -10.08
C LEU A 223 6.84 8.89 -9.54
N ALA A 224 7.59 8.83 -8.44
CA ALA A 224 7.98 7.60 -7.76
C ALA A 224 6.77 6.80 -7.30
N ALA A 225 5.89 7.40 -6.49
CA ALA A 225 4.67 6.79 -5.99
C ALA A 225 3.79 6.25 -7.14
N ALA A 226 3.62 7.02 -8.21
CA ALA A 226 2.86 6.58 -9.37
C ALA A 226 3.51 5.39 -10.09
N LYS A 227 4.83 5.36 -10.21
CA LYS A 227 5.55 4.31 -10.95
C LYS A 227 5.69 3.01 -10.17
N VAL A 228 5.76 3.06 -8.85
CA VAL A 228 5.77 1.85 -8.00
C VAL A 228 4.35 1.33 -7.70
N GLY A 229 3.30 2.07 -8.08
CA GLY A 229 1.91 1.61 -7.94
C GLY A 229 1.23 1.96 -6.61
N VAL A 230 1.73 2.96 -5.86
CA VAL A 230 1.08 3.43 -4.63
C VAL A 230 -0.39 3.83 -4.86
N PRO A 231 -0.74 4.63 -5.90
CA PRO A 231 -2.12 5.04 -6.12
C PRO A 231 -3.06 3.86 -6.36
N ASP A 232 -2.62 2.83 -7.07
CA ASP A 232 -3.44 1.67 -7.43
C ASP A 232 -3.90 0.92 -6.18
N TYR A 233 -2.97 0.66 -5.25
CA TYR A 233 -3.31 0.01 -3.98
C TYR A 233 -4.10 0.94 -3.04
N LYS A 234 -3.82 2.25 -3.05
CA LYS A 234 -4.61 3.23 -2.30
C LYS A 234 -6.07 3.22 -2.75
N ASP A 235 -6.32 3.17 -4.05
CA ASP A 235 -7.68 3.14 -4.61
C ASP A 235 -8.39 1.83 -4.27
N LEU A 236 -7.69 0.68 -4.33
CA LEU A 236 -8.22 -0.62 -3.91
C LEU A 236 -8.64 -0.62 -2.43
N VAL A 237 -7.78 -0.12 -1.55
CA VAL A 237 -8.06 0.00 -0.11
C VAL A 237 -9.26 0.92 0.12
N THR A 238 -9.31 2.07 -0.55
CA THR A 238 -10.41 3.03 -0.46
C THR A 238 -11.74 2.40 -0.89
N GLN A 239 -11.74 1.64 -1.98
CA GLN A 239 -12.93 0.93 -2.44
C GLN A 239 -13.38 -0.16 -1.44
N LYS A 240 -12.44 -0.94 -0.90
CA LYS A 240 -12.74 -1.97 0.12
C LYS A 240 -13.32 -1.37 1.39
N LEU A 241 -12.83 -0.21 1.82
CA LEU A 241 -13.38 0.52 2.97
C LEU A 241 -14.82 0.99 2.73
N ARG A 242 -15.12 1.52 1.55
CA ARG A 242 -16.50 1.90 1.18
C ARG A 242 -17.43 0.70 1.21
N THR A 243 -17.02 -0.43 0.62
CA THR A 243 -17.80 -1.68 0.67
C THR A 243 -18.01 -2.17 2.12
N ALA A 244 -16.97 -2.08 2.96
CA ALA A 244 -17.07 -2.42 4.39
C ALA A 244 -18.08 -1.51 5.12
N GLU A 245 -18.08 -0.20 4.80
CA GLU A 245 -19.01 0.78 5.37
C GLU A 245 -20.46 0.47 4.97
N GLU A 246 -20.70 0.20 3.69
CA GLU A 246 -22.02 -0.16 3.17
C GLU A 246 -22.55 -1.43 3.82
N LEU A 247 -21.70 -2.45 3.95
CA LEU A 247 -22.04 -3.70 4.62
C LEU A 247 -22.38 -3.46 6.09
N TYR A 248 -21.58 -2.64 6.79
CA TYR A 248 -21.85 -2.27 8.16
C TYR A 248 -23.19 -1.53 8.32
N ARG A 249 -23.46 -0.53 7.47
CA ARG A 249 -24.74 0.20 7.47
C ARG A 249 -25.92 -0.73 7.21
N PHE A 250 -25.82 -1.62 6.21
CA PHE A 250 -26.84 -2.63 5.93
C PHE A 250 -27.11 -3.53 7.13
N MET A 251 -26.06 -3.98 7.83
CA MET A 251 -26.19 -4.83 9.02
C MET A 251 -26.85 -4.09 10.20
N VAL A 252 -26.50 -2.82 10.41
CA VAL A 252 -27.13 -1.96 11.43
C VAL A 252 -28.60 -1.69 11.10
N ASP A 253 -28.92 -1.44 9.83
CA ASP A 253 -30.28 -1.20 9.37
C ASP A 253 -31.15 -2.46 9.52
N GLN A 254 -30.64 -3.64 9.14
CA GLN A 254 -31.31 -4.92 9.40
C GLN A 254 -31.56 -5.16 10.90
N PHE A 255 -30.62 -4.76 11.76
CA PHE A 255 -30.78 -4.84 13.20
C PHE A 255 -31.87 -3.90 13.74
N ASN A 256 -31.91 -2.66 13.24
CA ASN A 256 -32.91 -1.66 13.62
C ASN A 256 -34.31 -2.00 13.08
N GLN A 257 -34.40 -2.51 11.84
CA GLN A 257 -35.64 -2.99 11.24
C GLN A 257 -36.17 -4.22 11.99
N SER A 258 -35.29 -5.08 12.52
CA SER A 258 -35.69 -6.15 13.44
C SER A 258 -36.33 -5.64 14.74
N ARG A 259 -35.90 -4.48 15.26
CA ARG A 259 -36.57 -3.86 16.44
C ARG A 259 -37.96 -3.33 16.09
N ALA A 260 -38.12 -2.75 14.90
CA ALA A 260 -39.42 -2.33 14.40
C ALA A 260 -40.37 -3.51 14.21
N PHE A 261 -39.88 -4.62 13.64
CA PHE A 261 -40.66 -5.86 13.49
C PHE A 261 -41.06 -6.48 14.84
N VAL A 262 -40.18 -6.49 15.84
CA VAL A 262 -40.52 -7.00 17.19
C VAL A 262 -41.53 -6.08 17.87
N LEU A 263 -41.43 -4.76 17.70
CA LEU A 263 -42.43 -3.82 18.20
C LEU A 263 -43.79 -4.02 17.51
N GLU A 264 -43.81 -4.21 16.20
CA GLU A 264 -45.02 -4.49 15.43
C GLU A 264 -45.66 -5.82 15.85
N LEU A 265 -44.86 -6.88 15.98
CA LEU A 265 -45.31 -8.18 16.47
C LEU A 265 -45.82 -8.09 17.92
N MET A 266 -45.20 -7.29 18.77
CA MET A 266 -45.64 -7.07 20.14
C MET A 266 -47.00 -6.36 20.19
N VAL A 267 -47.23 -5.35 19.34
CA VAL A 267 -48.53 -4.68 19.20
C VAL A 267 -49.59 -5.68 18.72
N VAL A 268 -49.27 -6.52 17.73
CA VAL A 268 -50.18 -7.57 17.23
C VAL A 268 -50.51 -8.59 18.31
N ILE A 269 -49.51 -9.03 19.11
CA ILE A 269 -49.73 -9.96 20.23
C ILE A 269 -50.61 -9.32 21.31
N ILE A 270 -50.37 -8.06 21.68
CA ILE A 270 -51.22 -7.32 22.63
C ILE A 270 -52.66 -7.26 22.12
N LEU A 271 -52.85 -6.97 20.83
CA LEU A 271 -54.17 -6.87 20.20
C LEU A 271 -54.91 -8.22 20.17
N ILE A 272 -54.18 -9.33 19.94
CA ILE A 272 -54.74 -10.69 20.01
C ILE A 272 -55.15 -11.03 21.45
N ILE A 273 -54.33 -10.68 22.45
CA ILE A 273 -54.65 -10.92 23.86
C ILE A 273 -55.89 -10.13 24.27
N GLU A 274 -55.98 -8.85 23.90
CA GLU A 274 -57.16 -8.01 24.15
C GLU A 274 -58.41 -8.58 23.48
N LEU A 275 -58.31 -9.01 22.22
CA LEU A 275 -59.42 -9.61 21.47
C LEU A 275 -59.91 -10.89 22.17
N LEU A 276 -58.99 -11.78 22.59
CA LEU A 276 -59.34 -13.00 23.31
C LEU A 276 -59.99 -12.70 24.66
N PHE A 277 -59.54 -11.67 25.37
CA PHE A 277 -60.15 -11.25 26.64
C PHE A 277 -61.54 -10.63 26.43
N LEU A 278 -61.71 -9.86 25.36
CA LEU A 278 -62.97 -9.21 24.98
C LEU A 278 -64.04 -10.24 24.56
N PHE A 279 -63.64 -11.30 23.86
CA PHE A 279 -64.55 -12.37 23.41
C PHE A 279 -64.69 -13.53 24.40
N GLY A 280 -63.69 -13.76 25.27
CA GLY A 280 -63.77 -14.71 26.37
C GLY A 280 -64.54 -14.19 27.59
N GLY A 281 -64.72 -12.87 27.70
CA GLY A 281 -65.48 -12.19 28.73
C GLY A 281 -66.97 -12.05 28.42
N LYS A 282 -67.67 -13.16 28.11
CA LYS A 282 -69.14 -13.25 28.23
C LYS A 282 -69.61 -14.71 28.31
N SER A 283 -69.59 -15.23 29.53
CA SER A 283 -70.59 -16.19 29.99
C SER A 283 -70.79 -15.98 31.49
N ILE A 284 -71.64 -15.01 31.82
CA ILE A 284 -72.45 -14.97 33.04
C ILE A 284 -73.89 -14.75 32.56
#